data_AF-A0A6A4GQ34-F1
#
_entry.id   AF-A0A6A4GQ34-F1
#
_cell.length_a   1.000
_cell.length_b   1.000
_cell.length_c   1.000
_cell.angle_alpha   90.00
_cell.angle_beta   90.00
_cell.angle_gamma   90.00
#
_symmetry.space_group_name_H-M   'P 1'
#
loop_
_entity.id
_entity.type
_entity.pdbx_description
1 polymer ?
#
loop_
_entity_poly.entity_id
_entity_poly.type
_entity_poly.pdbx_seq_one_letter_code
_entity_poly.pdbx_strand_id
1 'polypeptide(L)'
;MPVFPGTCPFVTAVGSTQGFGPEKAINFTGGGFSNFFPAPSYQTAAVASFLKTIPSDFAGTFNKSGRAYPDASVQGWNFEIVSGGEVGLVGGTSASSPTFAAIIALINDRLIAAGKPVLGFLNPFIYSTASTAFTDITIGHNSGFVCPASSVAFDAAVGWDALTGFGTPIFSELLAAATA
;
A
#
# COMPACT_ATOMS: atom_id res chain seq x y z
N MET A 1 9.11 11.80 -4.39
CA MET A 1 9.96 11.16 -5.42
C MET A 1 9.51 9.72 -5.56
N PRO A 2 9.09 9.27 -6.76
CA PRO A 2 8.62 7.92 -6.96
C PRO A 2 9.78 6.90 -7.07
N VAL A 3 9.61 5.69 -6.53
CA VAL A 3 10.68 4.68 -6.41
C VAL A 3 10.31 3.37 -7.14
N PHE A 4 11.22 2.89 -7.99
CA PHE A 4 11.14 1.58 -8.65
C PHE A 4 11.70 0.48 -7.71
N PRO A 5 11.12 -0.74 -7.63
CA PRO A 5 10.06 -1.30 -8.49
C PRO A 5 8.62 -0.97 -8.07
N GLY A 6 8.38 -0.22 -6.98
CA GLY A 6 7.03 0.11 -6.52
C GLY A 6 6.17 0.82 -7.57
N THR A 7 6.79 1.59 -8.47
CA THR A 7 6.12 2.25 -9.59
C THR A 7 5.71 1.32 -10.74
N CYS A 8 6.18 0.07 -10.78
CA CYS A 8 5.82 -0.89 -11.81
C CYS A 8 4.33 -1.25 -11.68
N PRO A 9 3.52 -1.19 -12.75
CA PRO A 9 2.09 -1.53 -12.70
C PRO A 9 1.84 -3.04 -12.54
N PHE A 10 2.87 -3.87 -12.67
CA PHE A 10 2.78 -5.33 -12.53
C PHE A 10 3.31 -5.85 -11.19
N VAL A 11 3.61 -4.95 -10.24
CA VAL A 11 4.02 -5.28 -8.88
C VAL A 11 2.97 -4.72 -7.91
N THR A 12 2.58 -5.54 -6.94
CA THR A 12 1.82 -5.07 -5.79
C THR A 12 2.76 -4.38 -4.82
N ALA A 13 2.72 -3.05 -4.81
CA ALA A 13 3.54 -2.21 -3.95
C ALA A 13 2.94 -2.17 -2.54
N VAL A 14 3.77 -2.44 -1.53
CA VAL A 14 3.34 -2.52 -0.12
C VAL A 14 3.97 -1.38 0.68
N GLY A 15 3.12 -0.50 1.21
CA GLY A 15 3.50 0.55 2.14
C GLY A 15 3.59 0.05 3.59
N SER A 16 3.91 0.97 4.50
CA SER A 16 4.00 0.69 5.93
C SER A 16 3.02 1.52 6.75
N THR A 17 2.50 0.89 7.79
CA THR A 17 1.71 1.51 8.85
C THR A 17 2.40 1.34 10.20
N GLN A 18 1.89 2.04 11.21
CA GLN A 18 2.32 1.92 12.60
C GLN A 18 1.13 2.06 13.58
N GLY A 19 1.27 1.44 14.76
CA GLY A 19 0.26 1.52 15.83
C GLY A 19 -0.94 0.61 15.59
N PHE A 20 -1.76 0.44 16.63
CA PHE A 20 -2.90 -0.50 16.63
C PHE A 20 -4.22 0.15 17.07
N GLY A 21 -4.20 1.39 17.57
CA GLY A 21 -5.36 2.05 18.17
C GLY A 21 -5.12 3.55 18.41
N PRO A 22 -5.09 4.40 17.36
CA PRO A 22 -5.36 4.07 15.97
C PRO A 22 -4.14 3.51 15.22
N GLU A 23 -4.38 2.69 14.19
CA GLU A 23 -3.38 2.43 13.15
C GLU A 23 -3.27 3.66 12.24
N LYS A 24 -2.04 4.04 11.88
CA LYS A 24 -1.75 5.24 11.08
C LYS A 24 -0.62 5.01 10.10
N ALA A 25 -0.52 5.85 9.08
CA ALA A 25 0.62 5.88 8.20
C ALA A 25 1.91 6.20 8.98
N ILE A 26 3.04 5.62 8.54
CA ILE A 26 4.36 5.96 9.07
C ILE A 26 5.08 6.92 8.13
N ASN A 27 5.82 7.88 8.70
CA ASN A 27 6.38 9.01 7.94
C ASN A 27 7.39 8.62 6.85
N PHE A 28 8.07 7.48 6.97
CA PHE A 28 8.99 6.97 5.96
C PHE A 28 8.30 6.14 4.88
N THR A 29 6.99 5.86 4.97
CA THR A 29 6.33 5.03 3.95
C THR A 29 6.40 5.71 2.60
N GLY A 30 6.88 4.96 1.61
CA GLY A 30 6.97 5.44 0.24
C GLY A 30 5.61 5.45 -0.41
N GLY A 31 5.36 6.47 -1.22
CA GLY A 31 4.13 6.60 -1.99
C GLY A 31 4.24 7.73 -3.01
N GLY A 32 3.32 7.74 -3.97
CA GLY A 32 3.24 8.78 -4.98
C GLY A 32 2.98 8.24 -6.37
N PHE A 33 3.43 8.97 -7.40
CA PHE A 33 3.04 8.76 -8.78
C PHE A 33 4.26 8.59 -9.69
N SER A 34 4.23 7.57 -10.53
CA SER A 34 5.29 7.27 -11.49
C SER A 34 5.46 8.37 -12.54
N ASN A 35 6.71 8.70 -12.88
CA ASN A 35 7.03 9.56 -14.02
C ASN A 35 7.23 8.79 -15.33
N PHE A 36 7.19 7.45 -15.28
CA PHE A 36 7.50 6.58 -16.42
C PHE A 36 6.30 5.73 -16.88
N PHE A 37 5.62 5.12 -15.91
CA PHE A 37 4.50 4.22 -16.19
C PHE A 37 3.19 5.00 -16.11
N PRO A 38 2.34 4.97 -17.16
CA PRO A 38 1.01 5.57 -17.08
C PRO A 38 0.14 4.84 -16.06
N ALA A 39 -0.89 5.52 -15.55
CA ALA A 39 -1.86 4.92 -14.65
C ALA A 39 -2.54 3.71 -15.33
N PRO A 40 -2.40 2.48 -14.79
CA PRO A 40 -3.10 1.32 -15.34
C PRO A 40 -4.61 1.44 -15.10
N SER A 41 -5.42 0.84 -15.99
CA SER A 41 -6.88 0.98 -15.97
C SER A 41 -7.51 0.57 -14.64
N TYR A 42 -6.97 -0.47 -13.99
CA TYR A 42 -7.50 -1.00 -12.73
C TYR A 42 -7.51 0.02 -11.59
N GLN A 43 -6.61 1.03 -11.58
CA GLN A 43 -6.52 1.99 -10.48
C GLN A 43 -7.14 3.36 -10.78
N THR A 44 -7.61 3.59 -12.01
CA THR A 44 -8.03 4.93 -12.46
C THR A 44 -9.16 5.52 -11.60
N ALA A 45 -10.15 4.71 -11.21
CA ALA A 45 -11.27 5.16 -10.37
C ALA A 45 -10.81 5.54 -8.95
N ALA A 46 -9.98 4.71 -8.33
CA ALA A 46 -9.42 4.95 -7.00
C ALA A 46 -8.55 6.22 -6.98
N VAL A 47 -7.66 6.35 -7.96
CA VAL A 47 -6.79 7.52 -8.11
C VAL A 47 -7.59 8.79 -8.39
N ALA A 48 -8.62 8.73 -9.23
CA ALA A 48 -9.45 9.89 -9.53
C ALA A 48 -10.20 10.42 -8.29
N SER A 49 -10.58 9.53 -7.37
CA SER A 49 -11.16 9.92 -6.08
C SER A 49 -10.11 10.57 -5.17
N PHE A 50 -8.93 9.97 -5.03
CA PHE A 50 -7.83 10.55 -4.24
C PHE A 50 -7.38 11.92 -4.76
N LEU A 51 -7.28 12.11 -6.08
CA LEU A 51 -6.88 13.40 -6.66
C LEU A 51 -7.82 14.56 -6.31
N LYS A 52 -9.05 14.29 -5.84
CA LYS A 52 -9.98 15.32 -5.34
C LYS A 52 -9.67 15.78 -3.91
N THR A 53 -8.94 14.98 -3.13
CA THR A 53 -8.51 15.34 -1.77
C THR A 53 -7.23 16.16 -1.77
N ILE A 54 -6.46 16.11 -2.87
CA ILE A 54 -5.21 16.83 -3.03
C ILE A 54 -5.45 18.35 -3.05
N PRO A 55 -4.81 19.11 -2.15
CA PRO A 55 -4.86 20.58 -2.15
C PRO A 55 -4.45 21.20 -3.49
N SER A 56 -5.02 22.37 -3.82
CA SER A 56 -4.76 23.03 -5.11
C SER A 56 -3.32 23.53 -5.26
N ASP A 57 -2.67 23.89 -4.15
CA ASP A 57 -1.26 24.29 -4.05
C ASP A 57 -0.28 23.13 -4.27
N PHE A 58 -0.76 21.88 -4.26
CA PHE A 58 0.02 20.70 -4.65
C PHE A 58 0.10 20.49 -6.17
N ALA A 59 -0.60 21.30 -6.97
CA ALA A 59 -0.59 21.17 -8.42
C ALA A 59 0.83 21.30 -9.02
N GLY A 60 1.17 20.42 -9.97
CA GLY A 60 2.46 20.43 -10.66
C GLY A 60 3.63 19.79 -9.89
N THR A 61 3.43 19.33 -8.65
CA THR A 61 4.49 18.71 -7.83
C THR A 61 4.69 17.21 -8.12
N PHE A 62 3.74 16.56 -8.80
CA PHE A 62 3.79 15.15 -9.18
C PHE A 62 3.03 14.86 -10.50
N ASN A 63 3.35 13.74 -11.15
CA ASN A 63 2.69 13.31 -12.38
C ASN A 63 1.34 12.62 -12.11
N LYS A 64 0.24 13.38 -12.13
CA LYS A 64 -1.13 12.89 -11.90
C LYS A 64 -1.57 11.76 -12.86
N SER A 65 -0.93 11.65 -14.03
CA SER A 65 -1.25 10.64 -15.06
C SER A 65 -0.48 9.33 -14.89
N GLY A 66 0.42 9.24 -13.91
CA GLY A 66 1.28 8.07 -13.69
C GLY A 66 0.66 6.99 -12.80
N ARG A 67 1.24 5.79 -12.81
CA ARG A 67 0.98 4.73 -11.83
C ARG A 67 1.23 5.27 -10.43
N ALA A 68 0.15 5.44 -9.69
CA ALA A 68 0.11 5.84 -8.30
C ALA A 68 0.24 4.61 -7.36
N TYR A 69 0.96 4.72 -6.26
CA TYR A 69 1.31 3.62 -5.31
C TYR A 69 1.42 4.14 -3.87
N PRO A 70 1.36 3.28 -2.83
CA PRO A 70 1.28 1.81 -2.85
C PRO A 70 -0.13 1.26 -3.20
N ASP A 71 -0.27 -0.06 -3.29
CA ASP A 71 -1.56 -0.72 -3.52
C ASP A 71 -2.22 -1.14 -2.21
N ALA A 72 -1.42 -1.56 -1.23
CA ALA A 72 -1.82 -1.89 0.13
C ALA A 72 -0.69 -1.52 1.10
N SER A 73 -0.93 -1.65 2.41
CA SER A 73 0.09 -1.48 3.44
C SER A 73 -0.02 -2.54 4.52
N VAL A 74 1.03 -2.70 5.33
CA VAL A 74 1.04 -3.55 6.52
C VAL A 74 1.92 -2.90 7.59
N GLN A 75 1.73 -3.25 8.86
CA GLN A 75 2.64 -2.82 9.93
C GLN A 75 4.11 -2.99 9.55
N GLY A 76 4.87 -1.93 9.74
CA GLY A 76 6.29 -1.87 9.40
C GLY A 76 7.12 -1.15 10.45
N TRP A 77 6.64 -1.04 11.68
CA TRP A 77 7.31 -0.34 12.78
C TRP A 77 7.42 -1.22 14.03
N ASN A 78 8.55 -1.14 14.73
CA ASN A 78 8.87 -1.97 15.88
C ASN A 78 8.67 -3.48 15.60
N PHE A 79 9.07 -3.92 14.41
CA PHE A 79 8.99 -5.32 14.01
C PHE A 79 10.13 -6.08 14.68
N GLU A 80 9.82 -7.05 15.52
CA GLU A 80 10.83 -7.84 16.22
C GLU A 80 11.48 -8.86 15.28
N ILE A 81 12.81 -8.90 15.30
CA ILE A 81 13.62 -9.86 14.56
C ILE A 81 14.72 -10.43 15.46
N VAL A 82 15.27 -11.58 15.06
CA VAL A 82 16.52 -12.11 15.62
C VAL A 82 17.59 -12.03 14.53
N SER A 83 18.67 -11.29 14.79
CA SER A 83 19.80 -11.16 13.88
C SER A 83 21.10 -11.42 14.62
N GLY A 84 21.92 -12.36 14.13
CA GLY A 84 23.17 -12.74 14.81
C GLY A 84 22.98 -13.32 16.21
N GLY A 85 21.78 -13.84 16.54
CA GLY A 85 21.43 -14.34 17.87
C GLY A 85 20.89 -13.29 18.84
N GLU A 86 20.81 -12.02 18.42
CA GLU A 86 20.29 -10.92 19.22
C GLU A 86 18.87 -10.54 18.79
N VAL A 87 17.99 -10.31 19.77
CA VAL A 87 16.64 -9.77 19.53
C VAL A 87 16.72 -8.27 19.34
N GLY A 88 16.10 -7.76 18.28
CA GLY A 88 16.06 -6.34 17.97
C GLY A 88 14.77 -5.94 17.27
N LEU A 89 14.49 -4.64 17.28
CA LEU A 89 13.36 -4.05 16.58
C LEU A 89 13.84 -3.36 15.30
N VAL A 90 13.15 -3.59 14.19
CA VAL A 90 13.38 -2.92 12.92
C VAL A 90 12.13 -2.19 12.42
N GLY A 91 12.34 -1.31 11.45
CA GLY A 91 11.26 -0.63 10.74
C GLY A 91 11.55 -0.54 9.25
N GLY A 92 10.50 -0.42 8.46
CA GLY A 92 10.59 -0.24 7.01
C GLY A 92 9.51 -1.01 6.25
N THR A 93 9.26 -0.57 5.02
CA THR A 93 8.44 -1.32 4.05
C THR A 93 9.04 -2.70 3.74
N SER A 94 10.33 -2.89 4.03
CA SER A 94 11.01 -4.19 4.03
C SER A 94 10.44 -5.19 5.03
N ALA A 95 9.84 -4.76 6.14
CA ALA A 95 9.13 -5.64 7.07
C ALA A 95 7.65 -5.85 6.64
N SER A 96 7.02 -4.81 6.09
CA SER A 96 5.64 -4.87 5.59
C SER A 96 5.49 -5.81 4.39
N SER A 97 6.43 -5.76 3.43
CA SER A 97 6.38 -6.53 2.18
C SER A 97 6.31 -8.05 2.39
N PRO A 98 7.22 -8.70 3.17
CA PRO A 98 7.13 -10.13 3.44
C PRO A 98 5.90 -10.49 4.29
N THR A 99 5.45 -9.60 5.18
CA THR A 99 4.23 -9.84 5.97
C THR A 99 3.00 -9.90 5.08
N PHE A 100 2.87 -8.96 4.13
CA PHE A 100 1.80 -8.99 3.13
C PHE A 100 1.89 -10.26 2.25
N ALA A 101 3.09 -10.63 1.80
CA ALA A 101 3.30 -11.84 1.02
C ALA A 101 2.86 -13.11 1.76
N ALA A 102 3.13 -13.20 3.07
CA ALA A 102 2.70 -14.32 3.91
C ALA A 102 1.16 -14.40 4.02
N ILE A 103 0.48 -13.26 4.17
CA ILE A 103 -1.00 -13.20 4.17
C ILE A 103 -1.57 -13.74 2.86
N ILE A 104 -1.02 -13.31 1.72
CA ILE A 104 -1.44 -13.80 0.40
C ILE A 104 -1.13 -15.29 0.21
N ALA A 105 0.02 -15.77 0.71
CA ALA A 105 0.35 -17.18 0.67
C ALA A 105 -0.68 -18.04 1.44
N LEU A 106 -1.12 -17.58 2.61
CA LEU A 106 -2.18 -18.24 3.38
C LEU A 106 -3.54 -18.23 2.64
N ILE A 107 -3.87 -17.16 1.93
CA ILE A 107 -5.08 -17.13 1.09
C ILE A 107 -4.97 -18.13 -0.06
N ASN A 108 -3.82 -18.17 -0.74
CA ASN A 108 -3.57 -19.13 -1.81
C ASN A 108 -3.63 -20.58 -1.32
N ASP A 109 -3.14 -20.87 -0.11
CA ASP A 109 -3.29 -22.19 0.53
C ASP A 109 -4.78 -22.58 0.66
N ARG A 110 -5.64 -21.66 1.12
CA ARG A 110 -7.08 -21.91 1.20
C ARG A 110 -7.75 -22.08 -0.16
N LEU A 111 -7.31 -21.32 -1.18
CA LEU A 111 -7.80 -21.48 -2.54
C LEU A 111 -7.44 -22.85 -3.12
N ILE A 112 -6.18 -23.28 -2.97
CA ILE A 112 -5.70 -24.59 -3.42
C ILE A 112 -6.47 -25.71 -2.73
N ALA A 113 -6.66 -25.63 -1.40
CA ALA A 113 -7.44 -26.61 -0.65
C ALA A 113 -8.90 -26.72 -1.11
N ALA A 114 -9.45 -25.63 -1.66
CA ALA A 114 -10.78 -25.59 -2.26
C ALA A 114 -10.81 -25.91 -3.77
N GLY A 115 -9.68 -26.34 -4.36
CA GLY A 115 -9.58 -26.62 -5.80
C GLY A 115 -9.66 -25.38 -6.71
N LYS A 116 -9.41 -24.18 -6.17
CA LYS A 116 -9.39 -22.91 -6.90
C LYS A 116 -7.96 -22.52 -7.31
N PRO A 117 -7.78 -21.75 -8.41
CA PRO A 117 -6.48 -21.20 -8.77
C PRO A 117 -6.00 -20.16 -7.73
N VAL A 118 -4.68 -19.99 -7.65
CA VAL A 118 -4.05 -18.93 -6.84
C VAL A 118 -4.28 -17.54 -7.43
N LEU A 119 -4.14 -16.49 -6.62
CA LEU A 119 -4.46 -15.11 -7.01
C LEU A 119 -3.51 -14.51 -8.07
N GLY A 120 -2.23 -14.92 -8.11
CA GLY A 120 -1.27 -14.41 -9.07
C GLY A 120 -1.08 -12.89 -9.00
N PHE A 121 -1.34 -12.19 -10.11
CA PHE A 121 -1.25 -10.72 -10.18
C PHE A 121 -2.42 -10.06 -9.42
N LEU A 122 -2.12 -9.50 -8.24
CA LEU A 122 -3.15 -9.09 -7.28
C LEU A 122 -3.84 -7.77 -7.61
N ASN A 123 -3.19 -6.84 -8.31
CA ASN A 123 -3.70 -5.46 -8.39
C ASN A 123 -5.11 -5.38 -9.00
N PRO A 124 -5.45 -6.05 -10.12
CA PRO A 124 -6.82 -6.03 -10.64
C PRO A 124 -7.86 -6.53 -9.62
N PHE A 125 -7.52 -7.56 -8.83
CA PHE A 125 -8.39 -8.08 -7.77
C PHE A 125 -8.54 -7.08 -6.61
N ILE A 126 -7.43 -6.52 -6.12
CA ILE A 126 -7.42 -5.53 -5.02
C ILE A 126 -8.26 -4.31 -5.38
N TYR A 127 -8.08 -3.74 -6.58
CA TYR A 127 -8.81 -2.53 -6.98
C TYR A 127 -10.26 -2.79 -7.43
N SER A 128 -10.69 -4.06 -7.48
CA SER A 128 -12.08 -4.42 -7.78
C SER A 128 -12.76 -5.04 -6.55
N THR A 129 -12.92 -6.35 -6.52
CA THR A 129 -13.69 -7.08 -5.51
C THR A 129 -13.11 -7.00 -4.10
N ALA A 130 -11.79 -6.81 -3.96
CA ALA A 130 -11.15 -6.75 -2.65
C ALA A 130 -10.97 -5.34 -2.10
N SER A 131 -11.42 -4.29 -2.79
CA SER A 131 -11.15 -2.89 -2.39
C SER A 131 -11.66 -2.52 -1.00
N THR A 132 -12.69 -3.22 -0.50
CA THR A 132 -13.26 -3.04 0.84
C THR A 132 -12.72 -4.01 1.88
N ALA A 133 -11.83 -4.94 1.51
CA ALA A 133 -11.28 -5.98 2.39
C ALA A 133 -10.04 -5.52 3.17
N PHE A 134 -9.96 -4.21 3.44
CA PHE A 134 -8.82 -3.56 4.07
C PHE A 134 -9.30 -2.60 5.17
N THR A 135 -8.52 -2.49 6.23
CA THR A 135 -8.66 -1.41 7.21
C THR A 135 -8.10 -0.15 6.59
N ASP A 136 -9.00 0.80 6.31
CA ASP A 136 -8.67 2.10 5.73
C ASP A 136 -7.85 2.96 6.70
N ILE A 137 -6.69 3.44 6.24
CA ILE A 137 -5.76 4.21 7.05
C ILE A 137 -5.89 5.67 6.67
N THR A 138 -6.51 6.45 7.55
CA THR A 138 -6.90 7.84 7.26
C THR A 138 -6.11 8.89 8.04
N ILE A 139 -5.11 8.45 8.81
CA ILE A 139 -4.31 9.30 9.70
C ILE A 139 -2.82 9.17 9.35
N GLY A 140 -2.15 10.31 9.29
CA GLY A 140 -0.70 10.40 9.09
C GLY A 140 -0.32 10.91 7.70
N HIS A 141 0.97 11.09 7.50
CA HIS A 141 1.57 11.60 6.26
C HIS A 141 2.97 11.06 6.10
N ASN A 142 3.52 11.13 4.89
CA ASN A 142 4.96 10.93 4.67
C ASN A 142 5.73 12.25 4.56
N SER A 143 7.01 12.18 4.88
CA SER A 143 7.98 13.28 4.80
C SER A 143 9.28 12.78 4.17
N GLY A 144 10.11 13.68 3.64
CA GLY A 144 11.42 13.33 3.05
C GLY A 144 11.36 12.91 1.58
N PHE A 145 10.17 12.92 0.98
CA PHE A 145 9.96 12.58 -0.43
C PHE A 145 9.85 13.80 -1.35
N VAL A 146 9.90 15.00 -0.77
CA VAL A 146 9.87 16.30 -1.45
C VAL A 146 10.92 17.22 -0.81
N CYS A 147 11.26 18.34 -1.47
CA CYS A 147 12.21 19.33 -0.96
C CYS A 147 11.46 20.56 -0.41
N PRO A 148 11.79 21.06 0.80
CA PRO A 148 12.74 20.50 1.76
C PRO A 148 12.25 19.16 2.33
N ALA A 149 13.15 18.32 2.83
CA ALA A 149 12.82 16.98 3.34
C ALA A 149 11.81 17.00 4.51
N SER A 150 11.65 18.14 5.19
CA SER A 150 10.62 18.35 6.22
C SER A 150 9.20 18.50 5.66
N SER A 151 9.05 18.72 4.35
CA SER A 151 7.74 18.89 3.72
C SER A 151 7.01 17.57 3.58
N VAL A 152 5.69 17.62 3.78
CA VAL A 152 4.76 16.52 3.52
C VAL A 152 4.71 16.27 2.01
N ALA A 153 4.69 14.99 1.60
CA ALA A 153 4.43 14.65 0.21
C ALA A 153 2.98 14.20 -0.02
N PHE A 154 2.45 13.31 0.81
CA PHE A 154 1.06 12.89 0.77
C PHE A 154 0.54 12.64 2.18
N ASP A 155 -0.71 13.04 2.40
CA ASP A 155 -1.50 12.70 3.57
C ASP A 155 -2.32 11.44 3.32
N ALA A 156 -2.57 10.69 4.39
CA ALA A 156 -3.56 9.62 4.43
C ALA A 156 -4.96 10.19 4.17
N ALA A 157 -5.82 9.46 3.46
CA ALA A 157 -7.16 9.90 3.12
C ALA A 157 -8.16 8.75 3.16
N VAL A 158 -9.45 9.05 3.16
CA VAL A 158 -10.50 8.01 3.08
C VAL A 158 -10.44 7.30 1.73
N GLY A 159 -10.43 5.97 1.78
CA GLY A 159 -10.32 5.09 0.61
C GLY A 159 -8.88 4.90 0.18
N TRP A 160 -8.66 4.62 -1.11
CA TRP A 160 -7.30 4.49 -1.62
C TRP A 160 -6.57 5.83 -1.58
N ASP A 161 -5.34 5.85 -1.05
CA ASP A 161 -4.47 7.01 -1.09
C ASP A 161 -3.03 6.68 -1.56
N ALA A 162 -2.30 7.71 -1.99
CA ALA A 162 -0.91 7.57 -2.46
C ALA A 162 0.11 7.48 -1.31
N LEU A 163 -0.30 6.97 -0.15
CA LEU A 163 0.53 6.82 1.05
C LEU A 163 0.47 5.39 1.61
N THR A 164 -0.73 4.83 1.73
CA THR A 164 -1.05 3.53 2.31
C THR A 164 -1.85 2.61 1.38
N GLY A 165 -2.26 3.09 0.21
CA GLY A 165 -3.06 2.30 -0.73
C GLY A 165 -4.47 2.11 -0.19
N PHE A 166 -5.04 0.91 -0.29
CA PHE A 166 -6.31 0.59 0.40
C PHE A 166 -6.16 0.37 1.91
N GLY A 167 -4.94 0.44 2.46
CA GLY A 167 -4.66 0.21 3.88
C GLY A 167 -4.26 -1.23 4.19
N THR A 168 -4.57 -1.71 5.40
CA THR A 168 -4.07 -3.01 5.90
C THR A 168 -5.06 -4.15 5.68
N PRO A 169 -4.63 -5.31 5.16
CA PRO A 169 -5.56 -6.37 4.74
C PRO A 169 -6.29 -7.00 5.93
N ILE A 170 -7.62 -7.11 5.83
CA ILE A 170 -8.43 -7.89 6.77
C ILE A 170 -8.51 -9.31 6.23
N PHE A 171 -7.75 -10.24 6.81
CA PHE A 171 -7.58 -11.60 6.26
C PHE A 171 -8.90 -12.30 5.92
N SER A 172 -9.88 -12.25 6.81
CA SER A 172 -11.18 -12.92 6.61
C SER A 172 -11.95 -12.35 5.43
N GLU A 173 -11.93 -11.02 5.25
CA GLU A 173 -12.63 -10.35 4.16
C GLU A 173 -11.91 -10.54 2.83
N LEU A 174 -10.57 -10.52 2.85
CA LEU A 174 -9.76 -10.72 1.65
C LEU A 174 -9.89 -12.16 1.15
N LEU A 175 -9.93 -13.14 2.08
CA LEU A 175 -10.22 -14.53 1.75
C LEU A 175 -11.65 -14.68 1.19
N ALA A 176 -12.64 -14.06 1.82
CA ALA A 176 -14.02 -14.10 1.33
C ALA A 176 -14.11 -13.56 -0.10
N ALA A 177 -13.52 -12.39 -0.36
CA ALA A 177 -13.45 -11.79 -1.69
C ALA A 177 -12.72 -12.66 -2.72
N ALA A 178 -11.67 -13.37 -2.31
CA ALA A 178 -10.92 -14.30 -3.18
C ALA A 178 -11.70 -15.58 -3.52
N THR A 179 -12.67 -15.95 -2.68
CA THR A 179 -13.46 -17.18 -2.85
C THR A 179 -14.82 -16.99 -3.52
N ALA A 180 -15.31 -15.74 -3.56
CA ALA A 180 -16.54 -15.34 -4.24
C ALA A 180 -16.54 -15.72 -5.72
#